data_AF-A0A925RG50-F1
#
_entry.id   AF-A0A925RG50-F1
#
_cell.length_a   1.000
_cell.length_b   1.000
_cell.length_c   1.000
_cell.angle_alpha   90.00
_cell.angle_beta   90.00
_cell.angle_gamma   90.00
#
_symmetry.space_group_name_H-M   'P 1'
#
loop_
_entity.id
_entity.type
_entity.pdbx_description
1 polymer ?
#
loop_
_entity_poly.entity_id
_entity_poly.type
_entity_poly.pdbx_seq_one_letter_code
_entity_poly.pdbx_strand_id
1 'polypeptide(L)'
;MTLETLELIELDGRKFAPADQLPTTEWPCVLSERPHTTLTLKDDDLFLLTDTLGNIGGCMENDRSSSMGLFCRDTRFLSRLELQIEGRSPILLSSTADKG
;
A
#
# COMPACT_ATOMS: atom_id res chain seq x y z
N MET A 1 30.39 4.63 12.51
CA MET A 1 29.54 3.68 11.78
C MET A 1 30.16 2.31 11.92
N THR A 2 29.64 1.53 12.86
CA THR A 2 30.02 0.13 13.07
C THR A 2 29.48 -0.71 11.92
N LEU A 3 30.35 -1.44 11.24
CA LEU A 3 29.96 -2.48 10.29
C LEU A 3 29.35 -3.62 11.10
N GLU A 4 28.05 -3.58 11.35
CA GLU A 4 27.34 -4.70 11.96
C GLU A 4 27.39 -5.89 10.99
N THR A 5 27.84 -7.03 11.52
CA THR A 5 27.92 -8.28 10.76
C THR A 5 26.49 -8.79 10.60
N LEU A 6 25.98 -8.82 9.37
CA LEU A 6 24.65 -9.36 9.06
C LEU A 6 24.57 -10.83 9.51
N GLU A 7 23.54 -11.18 10.27
CA GLU A 7 23.28 -12.56 10.69
C GLU A 7 22.63 -13.33 9.55
N LEU A 8 23.45 -13.82 8.62
CA LEU A 8 22.96 -14.52 7.43
C LEU A 8 22.41 -15.91 7.78
N ILE A 9 21.17 -16.18 7.39
CA ILE A 9 20.51 -17.48 7.46
C ILE A 9 20.62 -18.16 6.09
N GLU A 10 21.03 -19.43 6.04
CA GLU A 10 21.11 -20.21 4.81
C GLU A 10 19.89 -21.13 4.66
N LEU A 11 19.14 -20.98 3.57
CA LEU A 11 18.00 -21.83 3.20
C LEU A 11 18.14 -22.18 1.71
N ASP A 12 18.14 -23.47 1.38
CA ASP A 12 18.25 -23.99 0.00
C ASP A 12 19.44 -23.40 -0.80
N GLY A 13 20.59 -23.22 -0.13
CA GLY A 13 21.81 -22.64 -0.73
C GLY A 13 21.72 -21.13 -1.02
N ARG A 14 20.66 -20.46 -0.54
CA ARG A 14 20.52 -19.00 -0.59
C ARG A 14 20.73 -18.41 0.80
N LYS A 15 21.42 -17.27 0.87
CA LYS A 15 21.67 -16.53 2.10
C LYS A 15 20.65 -15.40 2.24
N PHE A 16 20.01 -15.31 3.39
CA PHE A 16 19.01 -14.30 3.73
C PHE A 16 19.47 -13.53 4.96
N ALA A 17 19.31 -12.22 4.97
CA ALA A 17 19.43 -11.42 6.19
C ALA A 17 18.03 -11.19 6.79
N PRO A 18 17.88 -11.20 8.12
CA PRO A 18 16.66 -10.75 8.78
C PRO A 18 16.24 -9.35 8.31
N ALA A 19 14.94 -9.15 8.10
CA ALA A 19 14.40 -7.93 7.49
C ALA A 19 14.58 -6.67 8.36
N ASP A 20 14.75 -6.86 9.67
CA ASP A 20 15.02 -5.81 10.66
C ASP A 20 16.49 -5.35 10.68
N GLN A 21 17.42 -6.17 10.14
CA GLN A 21 18.84 -5.82 10.02
C GLN A 21 19.17 -4.98 8.79
N LEU A 22 18.21 -4.82 7.88
CA LEU A 22 18.35 -3.96 6.71
C LEU A 22 17.33 -2.82 6.80
N PRO A 23 17.73 -1.59 6.43
CA PRO A 23 16.75 -0.51 6.29
C PRO A 23 15.70 -0.96 5.30
N THR A 24 14.45 -1.04 5.76
CA THR A 24 13.33 -1.30 4.87
C THR A 24 13.27 -0.12 3.91
N THR A 25 13.37 -0.40 2.61
CA THR A 25 13.19 0.67 1.62
C THR A 25 11.77 1.19 1.77
N GLU A 26 11.63 2.46 2.15
CA GLU A 26 10.32 3.09 2.17
C GLU A 26 9.77 3.07 0.76
N TRP A 27 8.60 2.48 0.61
CA TRP A 27 7.93 2.50 -0.68
C TRP A 27 7.53 3.96 -0.95
N PRO A 28 8.03 4.56 -2.05
CA PRO A 28 7.83 5.98 -2.34
C PRO A 28 6.33 6.26 -2.37
N CYS A 29 5.88 7.22 -1.55
CA CYS A 29 4.48 7.62 -1.53
C CYS A 29 4.29 8.87 -2.39
N VAL A 30 3.21 8.92 -3.16
CA VAL A 30 2.80 10.18 -3.75
C VAL A 30 2.03 10.97 -2.69
N LEU A 31 2.61 12.06 -2.20
CA LEU A 31 1.87 13.05 -1.43
C LEU A 31 0.83 13.67 -2.35
N SER A 32 -0.43 13.35 -2.13
CA SER A 32 -1.51 13.95 -2.89
C SER A 32 -2.09 15.11 -2.08
N GLU A 33 -2.04 16.31 -2.66
CA GLU A 33 -2.32 17.59 -2.00
C GLU A 33 -3.80 17.85 -1.70
N ARG A 34 -4.70 16.90 -2.01
CA ARG A 34 -6.15 17.13 -1.97
C ARG A 34 -6.83 16.21 -0.97
N PRO A 35 -7.87 16.67 -0.25
CA PRO A 35 -8.71 15.78 0.54
C PRO A 35 -9.39 14.79 -0.41
N HIS A 36 -8.92 13.55 -0.40
CA HIS A 36 -9.48 12.49 -1.21
C HIS A 36 -10.83 12.09 -0.62
N THR A 37 -11.90 12.33 -1.38
CA THR A 37 -13.17 11.64 -1.12
C THR A 37 -12.91 10.13 -1.20
N THR A 38 -13.36 9.38 -0.20
CA THR A 38 -13.23 7.92 -0.19
C THR A 38 -14.26 7.31 -1.15
N LEU A 39 -13.83 6.33 -1.92
CA LEU A 39 -14.65 5.43 -2.71
C LEU A 39 -14.77 4.10 -1.97
N THR A 40 -16.00 3.59 -1.84
CA THR A 40 -16.26 2.26 -1.28
C THR A 40 -16.82 1.37 -2.36
N LEU A 41 -16.14 0.26 -2.63
CA LEU A 41 -16.66 -0.85 -3.43
C LEU A 41 -17.01 -2.01 -2.49
N LYS A 42 -18.12 -2.68 -2.77
CA LYS A 42 -18.60 -3.82 -1.99
C LYS A 42 -19.03 -4.94 -2.93
N ASP A 43 -18.57 -6.16 -2.65
CA ASP A 43 -18.97 -7.39 -3.31
C ASP A 43 -19.00 -8.53 -2.27
N ASP A 44 -20.17 -9.12 -2.01
CA ASP A 44 -20.40 -10.08 -0.89
C ASP A 44 -19.80 -9.61 0.47
N ASP A 45 -18.82 -10.36 0.98
CA ASP A 45 -18.06 -10.12 2.22
C ASP A 45 -16.86 -9.18 2.01
N LEU A 46 -16.58 -8.79 0.77
CA LEU A 46 -15.44 -7.98 0.36
C LEU A 46 -15.80 -6.50 0.38
N PHE A 47 -14.95 -5.70 1.03
CA PHE A 47 -15.02 -4.24 1.02
C PHE A 47 -13.68 -3.68 0.57
N LEU A 48 -13.69 -2.76 -0.40
CA LEU A 48 -12.51 -2.03 -0.83
C LEU A 48 -12.76 -0.53 -0.61
N LEU A 49 -11.95 0.07 0.27
CA LEU A 49 -11.96 1.50 0.55
C LEU A 49 -10.69 2.12 -0.04
N THR A 50 -10.86 3.03 -0.99
CA THR A 50 -9.78 3.74 -1.68
C THR A 50 -10.10 5.22 -1.80
N ASP A 51 -9.19 6.02 -2.33
CA ASP A 51 -9.56 7.32 -2.92
C ASP A 51 -10.31 7.14 -4.26
N THR A 52 -10.75 8.25 -4.85
CA THR A 52 -11.40 8.26 -6.17
C THR A 52 -10.49 7.86 -7.34
N LEU A 53 -9.17 7.77 -7.13
CA LEU A 53 -8.19 7.30 -8.10
C LEU A 53 -7.90 5.79 -7.94
N GLY A 54 -8.46 5.14 -6.92
CA GLY A 54 -8.22 3.73 -6.60
C GLY A 54 -7.00 3.48 -5.70
N ASN A 55 -6.39 4.52 -5.13
CA ASN A 55 -5.24 4.36 -4.24
C ASN A 55 -5.64 4.15 -2.78
N ILE A 56 -4.82 3.38 -2.07
CA ILE A 56 -4.76 3.26 -0.61
C ILE A 56 -3.40 3.84 -0.20
N GLY A 57 -3.39 5.10 0.22
CA GLY A 57 -2.16 5.84 0.52
C GLY A 57 -1.48 5.34 1.80
N GLY A 58 -0.16 5.16 1.73
CA GLY A 58 0.65 4.70 2.87
C GLY A 58 1.24 5.81 3.76
N CYS A 59 1.39 7.04 3.27
CA CYS A 59 2.09 8.13 3.99
C CYS A 59 1.23 9.36 4.27
N MET A 60 -0.09 9.22 4.45
CA MET A 60 -0.88 10.34 4.94
C MET A 60 -0.56 10.58 6.42
N GLU A 61 -0.12 11.80 6.77
CA GLU A 61 0.18 12.21 8.16
C GLU A 61 -1.04 12.15 9.10
N ASN A 62 -2.25 12.05 8.52
CA ASN A 62 -3.49 11.96 9.27
C ASN A 62 -4.12 10.59 9.13
N ASP A 63 -4.72 10.13 10.23
CA ASP A 63 -5.43 8.85 10.45
C ASP A 63 -6.55 8.52 9.44
N ARG A 64 -6.76 9.34 8.41
CA ARG A 64 -7.75 9.12 7.34
C ARG A 64 -7.36 7.96 6.42
N SER A 65 -6.06 7.77 6.15
CA SER A 65 -5.60 6.58 5.40
C SER A 65 -5.71 5.31 6.22
N SER A 66 -5.77 5.39 7.55
CA SER A 66 -5.79 4.21 8.40
C SER A 66 -7.06 3.38 8.22
N SER A 67 -8.13 3.97 7.66
CA SER A 67 -9.40 3.28 7.36
C SER A 67 -9.47 2.65 5.96
N MET A 68 -8.61 3.06 5.03
CA MET A 68 -8.59 2.51 3.66
C MET A 68 -7.96 1.13 3.64
N GLY A 69 -8.37 0.31 2.66
CA GLY A 69 -7.91 -1.07 2.57
C GLY A 69 -8.86 -2.00 1.83
N LEU A 70 -8.37 -3.22 1.60
CA LEU A 70 -9.21 -4.35 1.19
C LEU A 70 -9.53 -5.18 2.43
N PHE A 71 -10.81 -5.42 2.68
CA PHE A 71 -11.32 -6.16 3.82
C PHE A 71 -12.17 -7.32 3.36
N CYS A 72 -12.03 -8.46 4.01
CA CYS A 72 -12.94 -9.59 3.88
C CYS A 72 -13.18 -10.16 5.28
N ARG A 73 -14.45 -10.34 5.66
CA ARG A 73 -14.83 -10.88 6.98
C ARG A 73 -14.09 -10.20 8.14
N ASP A 74 -14.20 -8.88 8.20
CA ASP A 74 -13.60 -8.02 9.23
C ASP A 74 -12.05 -8.05 9.30
N THR A 75 -11.38 -8.65 8.32
CA THR A 75 -9.92 -8.73 8.26
C THR A 75 -9.40 -7.88 7.11
N ARG A 76 -8.43 -7.00 7.38
CA ARG A 76 -7.73 -6.25 6.34
C ARG A 76 -6.66 -7.11 5.67
N PHE A 77 -6.81 -7.34 4.36
CA PHE A 77 -5.86 -8.08 3.53
C PHE A 77 -4.90 -7.17 2.77
N LEU A 78 -5.31 -5.93 2.47
CA LEU A 78 -4.46 -4.95 1.77
C LEU A 78 -4.49 -3.61 2.51
N SER A 79 -3.31 -3.13 2.90
CA SER A 79 -3.14 -1.86 3.63
C SER A 79 -2.57 -0.73 2.77
N ARG A 80 -2.04 -1.04 1.58
CA ARG A 80 -1.45 -0.06 0.67
C ARG A 80 -1.60 -0.49 -0.79
N LEU A 81 -1.97 0.45 -1.64
CA LEU A 81 -2.13 0.28 -3.09
C LEU A 81 -1.91 1.63 -3.74
N GLU A 82 -0.80 1.80 -4.46
CA GLU A 82 -0.52 3.04 -5.17
C GLU A 82 0.03 2.71 -6.56
N LEU A 83 -0.57 3.29 -7.60
CA LEU A 83 -0.05 3.20 -8.96
C LEU A 83 0.81 4.43 -9.26
N GLN A 84 2.04 4.18 -9.70
CA GLN A 84 2.97 5.23 -10.10
C GLN A 84 3.60 4.89 -11.45
N ILE A 85 3.82 5.91 -12.26
CA ILE A 85 4.61 5.85 -13.49
C ILE A 85 5.73 6.85 -13.32
N GLU A 86 6.99 6.37 -13.34
CA GLU A 86 8.17 7.22 -13.09
C GLU A 86 8.06 8.03 -11.77
N GLY A 87 7.54 7.39 -10.72
CA GLY A 87 7.36 7.99 -9.39
C GLY A 87 6.23 9.05 -9.31
N ARG A 88 5.39 9.17 -10.34
CA ARG A 88 4.29 10.14 -10.40
C ARG A 88 2.93 9.45 -10.46
N SER A 89 1.92 10.07 -9.85
CA SER A 89 0.53 9.63 -10.02
C SER A 89 0.08 9.78 -11.48
N PRO A 90 -0.57 8.77 -12.06
CA PRO A 90 -1.12 8.87 -13.40
C PRO A 90 -2.29 9.86 -13.45
N ILE A 91 -2.61 10.33 -14.66
CA ILE A 91 -3.82 11.13 -14.90
C ILE A 91 -4.98 10.16 -15.07
N LEU A 92 -5.97 10.23 -14.17
CA LEU A 92 -7.20 9.46 -14.31
C LEU A 92 -8.03 10.01 -15.46
N LEU A 93 -8.24 9.21 -16.50
CA LEU A 93 -9.09 9.56 -17.65
C LEU A 93 -10.56 9.18 -17.40
N SER A 94 -10.79 8.00 -16.84
CA SER A 94 -12.12 7.47 -16.52
C SER A 94 -12.01 6.41 -15.43
N SER A 95 -13.07 6.23 -14.65
CA SER A 95 -13.22 5.15 -13.68
C SER A 95 -14.58 4.50 -13.87
N THR A 96 -14.60 3.18 -13.99
CA THR A 96 -15.82 2.38 -14.15
C THR A 96 -15.71 1.16 -13.24
N ALA A 97 -16.72 0.93 -12.41
CA ALA A 97 -16.95 -0.34 -11.78
C ALA A 97 -18.29 -0.83 -12.32
N ASP A 98 -18.26 -1.85 -13.20
CA ASP A 98 -19.50 -2.49 -13.63
C ASP A 98 -20.16 -3.10 -12.39
N LYS A 99 -21.43 -2.78 -12.18
CA LYS A 99 -22.21 -3.35 -11.07
C LYS A 99 -22.47 -4.83 -11.33
N GLY A 100 -22.32 -5.64 -10.29
CA GLY A 100 -23.12 -6.85 -10.09
C GLY A 100 -24.50 -6.50 -9.56
#